data_AF-A0A4P8GA18-F1
#
_entry.id   AF-A0A4P8GA18-F1
#
_cell.length_a   1.000
_cell.length_b   1.000
_cell.length_c   1.000
_cell.angle_alpha   90.00
_cell.angle_beta   90.00
_cell.angle_gamma   90.00
#
_symmetry.space_group_name_H-M   'P 1'
#
loop_
_entity.id
_entity.type
_entity.pdbx_description
1 polymer ?
#
loop_
_entity_poly.entity_id
_entity_poly.type
_entity_poly.pdbx_seq_one_letter_code
_entity_poly.pdbx_strand_id
1 'polypeptide(L)'
;MKQTVEDEKLKGKISDQDKQKVLDKCQEVISWLDRNQMAEKEEYEHKQKELEKLCNPIVTKLYQGAGGAGAGGSGGPTIEEVD
;
A
#
# COMPACT_ATOMS: atom_id res chain seq x y z
N MET A 1 -0.95 -0.16 -4.12
CA MET A 1 -0.68 -1.39 -3.33
C MET A 1 -1.20 -2.67 -3.95
N LYS A 2 -2.49 -2.82 -4.21
CA LYS A 2 -3.04 -4.03 -4.85
C LYS A 2 -2.20 -4.53 -6.04
N GLN A 3 -1.93 -3.65 -7.01
CA GLN A 3 -1.10 -3.98 -8.17
C GLN A 3 0.33 -4.40 -7.82
N THR A 4 0.93 -3.80 -6.80
CA THR A 4 2.30 -4.10 -6.35
C THR A 4 2.40 -5.54 -5.82
N VAL A 5 1.42 -6.01 -5.05
CA VAL A 5 1.43 -7.40 -4.52
C VAL A 5 0.97 -8.45 -5.55
N GLU A 6 0.35 -8.00 -6.64
CA GLU A 6 -0.04 -8.82 -7.78
C GLU A 6 1.03 -8.85 -8.89
N ASP A 7 2.07 -8.01 -8.80
CA ASP A 7 3.15 -7.96 -9.79
C ASP A 7 3.89 -9.30 -9.86
N GLU A 8 3.92 -9.87 -11.05
CA GLU A 8 4.63 -11.10 -11.38
C GLU A 8 6.12 -11.04 -10.99
N LYS A 9 6.76 -9.86 -11.06
CA LYS A 9 8.16 -9.65 -10.68
C LYS A 9 8.41 -9.77 -9.18
N LEU A 10 7.34 -9.67 -8.39
CA LEU A 10 7.36 -9.74 -6.93
C LEU A 10 6.81 -11.08 -6.40
N LYS A 11 6.35 -11.97 -7.30
CA LYS A 11 6.00 -13.35 -6.93
C LYS A 11 7.19 -14.05 -6.28
N GLY A 12 6.92 -14.73 -5.16
CA GLY A 12 7.94 -15.40 -4.34
C GLY A 12 8.77 -14.47 -3.45
N LYS A 13 8.68 -13.14 -3.60
CA LYS A 13 9.32 -12.18 -2.69
C LYS A 13 8.39 -11.70 -1.57
N ILE A 14 7.08 -11.86 -1.76
CA ILE A 14 6.05 -11.66 -0.75
C ILE A 14 5.46 -13.02 -0.37
N SER A 15 5.14 -13.22 0.91
CA SER A 15 4.43 -14.42 1.35
C SER A 15 2.98 -14.40 0.85
N ASP A 16 2.42 -15.57 0.54
CA ASP A 16 1.00 -15.67 0.13
C ASP A 16 0.06 -15.12 1.22
N GLN A 17 0.43 -15.28 2.49
CA GLN A 17 -0.31 -14.74 3.62
C GLN A 17 -0.31 -13.21 3.62
N ASP A 18 0.85 -12.56 3.44
CA ASP A 18 0.93 -11.10 3.40
C ASP A 18 0.26 -10.54 2.14
N LYS A 19 0.38 -11.23 1.00
CA LYS A 19 -0.35 -10.90 -0.21
C LYS A 19 -1.86 -10.91 0.03
N GLN A 20 -2.40 -12.00 0.61
CA GLN A 20 -3.82 -12.11 0.88
C GLN A 20 -4.31 -11.01 1.83
N LYS A 21 -3.56 -10.73 2.91
CA LYS A 21 -3.89 -9.63 3.84
C LYS A 21 -4.00 -8.27 3.16
N VAL A 22 -3.10 -7.96 2.23
CA VAL A 22 -3.15 -6.70 1.47
C VAL A 22 -4.37 -6.67 0.56
N LEU A 23 -4.65 -7.76 -0.17
CA LEU A 23 -5.80 -7.84 -1.05
C LEU A 23 -7.12 -7.69 -0.29
N ASP A 24 -7.28 -8.40 0.83
CA ASP A 24 -8.47 -8.34 1.67
C ASP A 24 -8.68 -6.93 2.22
N LYS A 25 -7.61 -6.29 2.74
CA LYS A 25 -7.72 -4.92 3.26
C LYS A 25 -8.02 -3.91 2.16
N CYS A 26 -7.42 -4.06 0.98
CA CYS A 26 -7.77 -3.21 -0.18
C CYS A 26 -9.26 -3.37 -0.55
N GLN A 27 -9.79 -4.60 -0.56
CA GLN A 27 -11.20 -4.84 -0.89
C GLN A 27 -12.14 -4.26 0.18
N GLU A 28 -11.78 -4.38 1.45
CA GLU A 28 -12.50 -3.76 2.57
C GLU A 28 -12.55 -2.23 2.41
N VAL A 29 -11.41 -1.61 2.11
CA VAL A 29 -11.32 -0.15 1.92
C VAL A 29 -12.13 0.29 0.70
N ILE A 30 -12.04 -0.41 -0.44
CA ILE A 30 -12.86 -0.12 -1.62
C ILE A 30 -14.35 -0.18 -1.27
N SER A 31 -14.77 -1.25 -0.59
CA SER A 31 -16.18 -1.40 -0.18
C SER A 31 -16.62 -0.33 0.81
N TRP A 32 -15.70 0.17 1.65
CA TRP A 32 -15.96 1.30 2.53
C TRP A 32 -16.08 2.59 1.71
N LEU A 33 -15.19 2.87 0.76
CA LEU A 33 -15.25 4.06 -0.11
C LEU A 33 -16.57 4.11 -0.90
N ASP A 34 -17.01 2.98 -1.46
CA ASP A 34 -18.25 2.87 -2.23
C ASP A 34 -19.49 3.22 -1.39
N ARG A 35 -19.47 2.89 -0.09
CA ARG A 35 -20.57 3.15 0.85
C ARG A 35 -20.49 4.53 1.51
N ASN A 36 -19.31 5.13 1.52
CA ASN A 36 -19.01 6.35 2.27
C ASN A 36 -18.45 7.43 1.32
N GLN A 37 -19.18 7.72 0.24
CA GLN A 37 -18.78 8.72 -0.77
C GLN A 37 -18.85 10.18 -0.26
N MET A 38 -19.53 10.41 0.87
CA MET A 38 -19.68 11.72 1.52
C MET A 38 -19.08 11.72 2.93
N ALA A 39 -18.12 10.83 3.21
CA ALA A 39 -17.42 10.83 4.48
C ALA A 39 -16.62 12.13 4.67
N GLU A 40 -16.34 12.47 5.92
CA GLU A 40 -15.51 13.61 6.25
C GLU A 40 -14.03 13.30 5.97
N LYS A 41 -13.23 14.35 5.83
CA LYS A 41 -11.79 14.24 5.57
C LYS A 41 -11.12 13.35 6.62
N GLU A 42 -11.47 13.52 7.88
CA GLU A 42 -10.94 12.79 9.03
C GLU A 42 -11.22 11.28 8.92
N GLU A 43 -12.36 10.89 8.39
CA GLU A 43 -12.74 9.49 8.19
C GLU A 43 -11.93 8.86 7.05
N TYR A 44 -11.73 9.58 5.94
CA TYR A 44 -10.86 9.15 4.85
C TYR A 44 -9.41 9.01 5.32
N GLU A 45 -8.89 9.98 6.08
CA GLU A 45 -7.54 9.92 6.65
C GLU A 45 -7.40 8.74 7.62
N HIS A 46 -8.41 8.48 8.45
CA HIS A 46 -8.40 7.31 9.33
C HIS A 46 -8.33 6.01 8.52
N LYS A 47 -9.17 5.88 7.48
CA LYS A 47 -9.18 4.70 6.63
C LYS A 47 -7.88 4.51 5.83
N GLN A 48 -7.29 5.60 5.36
CA GLN A 48 -5.96 5.60 4.73
C GLN A 48 -4.90 5.10 5.71
N LYS A 49 -4.84 5.65 6.94
CA LYS A 49 -3.88 5.25 7.97
C LYS A 49 -4.02 3.77 8.35
N GLU A 50 -5.24 3.24 8.39
CA GLU A 50 -5.45 1.79 8.60
C GLU A 50 -4.83 0.96 7.48
N LEU A 51 -5.02 1.36 6.22
CA LEU A 51 -4.45 0.65 5.07
C LEU A 51 -2.91 0.73 5.07
N GLU A 52 -2.36 1.90 5.32
CA GLU A 52 -0.91 2.14 5.37
C GLU A 52 -0.23 1.35 6.50
N LYS A 53 -0.84 1.29 7.69
CA LYS A 53 -0.30 0.51 8.82
C LYS A 53 -0.11 -0.97 8.46
N LEU A 54 -0.97 -1.52 7.60
CA LEU A 54 -0.85 -2.89 7.12
C LEU A 54 0.14 -3.01 5.96
N CYS A 55 0.10 -2.07 5.00
CA CYS A 55 0.88 -2.15 3.78
C CYS A 55 2.35 -1.79 3.96
N ASN A 56 2.66 -0.75 4.75
CA ASN A 56 4.02 -0.26 4.97
C ASN A 56 5.00 -1.36 5.43
N PRO A 57 4.72 -2.16 6.48
CA PRO A 57 5.66 -3.20 6.92
C PRO A 57 5.86 -4.30 5.86
N ILE A 58 4.84 -4.58 5.04
CA ILE A 58 4.92 -5.59 3.97
C ILE A 58 5.80 -5.07 2.84
N VAL A 59 5.61 -3.81 2.44
CA VAL A 59 6.42 -3.14 1.44
C VAL A 59 7.88 -3.02 1.89
N THR A 60 8.12 -2.63 3.15
CA THR A 60 9.48 -2.59 3.71
C THR A 60 10.16 -3.96 3.64
N LYS A 61 9.48 -5.04 4.06
CA LYS A 61 10.02 -6.40 3.96
C LYS A 61 10.31 -6.82 2.52
N LEU A 62 9.41 -6.48 1.59
CA LEU A 62 9.56 -6.79 0.17
C LEU A 62 10.82 -6.14 -0.42
N TYR A 63 11.05 -4.85 -0.15
CA TYR A 63 12.23 -4.14 -0.63
C TYR A 63 13.51 -4.59 0.08
N GLN A 64 13.45 -4.97 1.36
CA GLN A 64 14.59 -5.53 2.10
C GLN A 64 15.00 -6.92 1.58
N GLY A 65 14.03 -7.79 1.27
CA GLY A 65 14.27 -9.15 0.77
C GLY A 65 14.72 -9.23 -0.69
N ALA A 66 14.54 -8.16 -1.48
CA ALA A 66 14.91 -8.13 -2.89
C ALA A 66 16.41 -7.94 -3.18
N GLY A 67 17.26 -7.78 -2.16
CA GLY A 67 18.70 -7.52 -2.32
C GLY A 67 18.99 -6.03 -2.47
N GLY A 68 19.58 -5.44 -1.44
CA GLY A 68 19.65 -3.98 -1.25
C GLY A 68 20.57 -3.23 -2.21
N ALA A 69 20.09 -2.05 -2.63
CA ALA A 69 20.82 -0.79 -2.81
C ALA A 69 19.79 0.26 -3.25
N GLY A 70 19.56 1.29 -2.43
CA GLY A 70 18.82 2.48 -2.86
C GLY A 70 17.29 2.44 -2.71
N ALA A 71 16.81 2.62 -1.48
CA ALA A 71 15.52 3.26 -1.25
C ALA A 71 15.70 4.28 -0.11
N GLY A 72 16.59 5.25 -0.34
CA GLY A 72 16.47 6.53 0.34
C GLY A 72 15.17 7.18 -0.15
N GLY A 73 14.34 7.63 0.79
CA GLY A 73 13.08 8.30 0.47
C GLY A 73 11.86 7.61 1.04
N SER A 74 11.71 7.62 2.36
CA SER A 74 10.39 7.77 2.96
C SER A 74 9.87 9.16 2.60
N GLY A 75 9.35 9.28 1.38
CA GLY A 75 8.76 10.46 0.79
C GLY A 75 8.16 9.98 -0.50
N GLY A 76 6.81 10.01 -0.60
CA GLY A 76 6.13 9.72 -1.85
C GLY A 76 6.67 10.60 -2.98
N PRO A 77 6.30 10.34 -4.25
CA PRO A 77 6.71 11.20 -5.35
C PRO A 77 6.41 12.65 -4.96
N THR A 78 7.45 13.43 -4.70
CA THR A 78 7.34 14.88 -4.71
C THR A 78 6.86 15.15 -6.11
N ILE A 79 5.61 15.61 -6.23
CA ILE A 79 5.14 16.33 -7.39
C ILE A 79 6.17 17.44 -7.58
N GLU A 80 7.14 17.20 -8.46
CA GLU A 80 7.91 18.27 -9.05
C GLU A 80 6.86 19.07 -9.80
N GLU A 81 6.57 20.24 -9.25
CA GLU A 81 5.85 21.29 -9.94
C GLU A 81 6.49 21.42 -11.32
N VAL A 82 5.75 20.97 -12.34
CA VAL A 82 6.07 21.28 -13.72
C VAL A 82 5.78 22.77 -13.86
N ASP A 83 6.86 23.51 -14.15
CA ASP A 83 6.86 24.94 -14.52
C ASP A 83 5.71 25.32 -15.48
#